data_AF-A0A956EJL1-F1
#
_entry.id   AF-A0A956EJL1-F1
#
_cell.length_a   1.000
_cell.length_b   1.000
_cell.length_c   1.000
_cell.angle_alpha   90.00
_cell.angle_beta   90.00
_cell.angle_gamma   90.00
#
_symmetry.space_group_name_H-M   'P 1'
#
loop_
_entity.id
_entity.type
_entity.pdbx_description
1 polymer ?
#
loop_
_entity_poly.entity_id
_entity_poly.type
_entity_poly.pdbx_seq_one_letter_code
_entity_poly.pdbx_strand_id
1 'polypeptide(L)' 'LSSLLFAVGHLVSMAQIGRLATFFPGLAFAWLWRRSGSLWAPALFHTASNLLMDVLLASTFPP' A
#
# COMPACT_ATOMS: atom_id res chain seq x y z
N LEU A 1 6.64 -14.42 -1.43
CA LEU A 1 5.28 -14.99 -1.50
C LEU A 1 4.23 -14.02 -0.96
N SER A 2 4.32 -13.54 0.28
CA SER A 2 3.33 -12.61 0.88
C SER A 2 3.02 -11.39 0.01
N SER A 3 4.02 -10.67 -0.51
CA SER A 3 3.80 -9.49 -1.36
C SER A 3 3.06 -9.81 -2.67
N LEU A 4 3.24 -11.03 -3.19
CA LEU A 4 2.57 -11.50 -4.40
C LEU A 4 1.10 -11.83 -4.13
N LEU A 5 0.83 -12.51 -3.01
CA LEU A 5 -0.54 -12.75 -2.52
C LEU A 5 -1.27 -11.45 -2.17
N PHE A 6 -0.54 -10.47 -1.61
CA PHE A 6 -1.08 -9.14 -1.32
C PHE A 6 -1.55 -8.42 -2.59
N ALA A 7 -0.73 -8.43 -3.64
CA ALA A 7 -1.08 -7.85 -4.94
C ALA A 7 -2.28 -8.55 -5.59
N VAL A 8 -2.31 -9.88 -5.56
CA VAL A 8 -3.45 -10.67 -6.08
C VAL A 8 -4.73 -10.40 -5.27
N GLY A 9 -4.64 -10.32 -3.94
CA GLY A 9 -5.78 -9.95 -3.10
C GLY A 9 -6.34 -8.56 -3.43
N HIS A 10 -5.46 -7.60 -3.78
CA HIS A 10 -5.90 -6.29 -4.25
C HIS A 10 -6.61 -6.36 -5.60
N LEU A 11 -6.16 -7.19 -6.53
CA LEU A 11 -6.86 -7.42 -7.80
C LEU A 11 -8.25 -8.04 -7.59
N VAL A 12 -8.40 -8.96 -6.65
CA VAL A 12 -9.69 -9.59 -6.33
C VAL A 12 -10.64 -8.59 -5.65
N SER A 13 -10.13 -7.73 -4.77
CA SER A 13 -10.93 -6.69 -4.10
C SER A 13 -11.52 -5.67 -5.07
N MET A 14 -10.83 -5.38 -6.17
CA MET A 14 -11.31 -4.46 -7.21
C MET A 14 -10.63 -4.85 -8.52
N ALA A 15 -11.41 -5.22 -9.52
CA ALA A 15 -10.94 -5.82 -10.77
C ALA A 15 -10.27 -4.78 -11.70
N GLN A 16 -9.11 -4.27 -11.29
CA GLN A 16 -8.27 -3.33 -12.03
C GLN A 16 -6.84 -3.83 -12.06
N ILE A 17 -6.30 -4.09 -13.26
CA ILE A 17 -4.94 -4.64 -13.46
C ILE A 17 -3.87 -3.80 -12.78
N GLY A 18 -4.04 -2.46 -12.78
CA GLY A 18 -3.12 -1.53 -12.11
C GLY A 18 -2.92 -1.82 -10.61
N ARG A 19 -3.87 -2.50 -9.95
CA ARG A 19 -3.75 -2.87 -8.54
C ARG A 19 -2.69 -3.93 -8.28
N LEU A 20 -2.21 -4.65 -9.30
CA LEU A 20 -1.04 -5.53 -9.16
C LEU A 20 0.23 -4.75 -8.76
N ALA A 21 0.27 -3.43 -9.01
CA ALA A 21 1.35 -2.57 -8.54
C ALA A 21 1.48 -2.52 -7.01
N THR A 22 0.44 -2.92 -6.24
CA THR A 22 0.55 -3.02 -4.77
C THR A 22 1.54 -4.10 -4.31
N PHE A 23 2.07 -4.92 -5.23
CA PHE A 23 3.25 -5.75 -5.02
C PHE A 23 4.44 -4.95 -4.47
N PHE A 24 4.71 -3.75 -5.01
CA PHE A 24 5.87 -2.94 -4.61
C PHE A 24 5.74 -2.35 -3.20
N PRO A 25 4.61 -1.71 -2.82
CA PRO A 25 4.32 -1.41 -1.41
C PRO A 25 4.42 -2.65 -0.51
N GLY A 26 3.93 -3.81 -0.97
CA GLY A 26 4.07 -5.07 -0.24
C GLY A 26 5.53 -5.48 0.03
N LEU A 27 6.47 -5.17 -0.88
CA LEU A 27 7.91 -5.35 -0.64
C LEU A 27 8.45 -4.33 0.36
N ALA A 28 8.04 -3.06 0.26
CA ALA A 28 8.44 -2.00 1.18
C ALA A 28 7.97 -2.30 2.61
N PHE A 29 6.74 -2.78 2.80
CA PHE A 29 6.22 -3.16 4.11
C PHE A 29 7.02 -4.32 4.72
N ALA A 30 7.35 -5.33 3.93
CA ALA A 30 8.19 -6.45 4.39
C ALA A 30 9.60 -5.98 4.78
N TRP A 31 10.19 -5.04 4.04
CA TRP A 31 11.47 -4.43 4.38
C TRP A 31 11.40 -3.62 5.68
N LEU A 32 10.39 -2.75 5.85
CA LEU A 32 10.18 -1.96 7.07
C LEU A 32 10.00 -2.85 8.29
N TRP A 33 9.21 -3.92 8.18
CA TRP A 33 9.05 -4.90 9.24
C TRP A 33 10.37 -5.57 9.60
N ARG A 34 11.14 -6.05 8.61
CA ARG A 34 12.45 -6.68 8.85
C ARG A 34 13.48 -5.74 9.47
N ARG A 35 13.45 -4.45 9.15
CA ARG A 35 14.38 -3.45 9.68
C ARG A 35 14.02 -2.97 11.08
N SER A 36 12.74 -2.88 11.39
CA SER A 36 12.25 -2.38 12.68
C SER A 36 11.96 -3.48 13.70
N GLY A 37 11.75 -4.72 13.27
CA GLY A 37 11.25 -5.80 14.11
C GLY A 37 9.80 -5.59 14.59
N SER A 38 9.08 -4.62 14.04
CA SER A 38 7.76 -4.17 14.51
C SER A 38 6.77 -4.01 13.37
N LEU A 39 5.50 -4.32 13.63
CA LEU A 39 4.40 -4.09 12.68
C LEU A 39 3.98 -2.63 12.59
N TRP A 40 4.38 -1.79 13.56
CA TRP A 40 4.04 -0.37 13.56
C TRP A 40 4.69 0.38 12.40
N ALA A 41 5.93 0.06 12.03
CA ALA A 41 6.62 0.73 10.93
C ALA A 41 5.88 0.60 9.58
N PRO A 42 5.53 -0.61 9.09
CA PRO A 42 4.74 -0.73 7.86
C PRO A 42 3.31 -0.20 8.02
N ALA A 43 2.67 -0.33 9.19
CA ALA A 43 1.30 0.14 9.40
C ALA A 43 1.19 1.67 9.32
N LEU A 44 2.10 2.39 9.96
CA LEU A 44 2.15 3.86 9.90
C LEU A 44 2.49 4.34 8.48
N PHE A 45 3.44 3.67 7.81
CA PHE A 45 3.78 4.00 6.43
C PHE A 45 2.60 3.79 5.46
N HIS A 46 1.85 2.69 5.61
CA HIS A 46 0.63 2.45 4.84
C HIS A 46 -0.42 3.53 5.11
N THR A 47 -0.67 3.86 6.38
CA THR A 47 -1.62 4.92 6.78
C THR A 47 -1.23 6.27 6.17
N ALA A 48 0.05 6.64 6.27
CA ALA A 48 0.57 7.87 5.67
C ALA A 48 0.42 7.89 4.14
N SER A 49 0.59 6.74 3.47
CA SER A 49 0.42 6.63 2.02
C SER A 49 -1.05 6.87 1.61
N ASN A 50 -2.01 6.33 2.38
CA ASN A 50 -3.43 6.56 2.13
C ASN A 50 -3.80 8.03 2.39
N LEU A 51 -3.35 8.60 3.52
CA LEU A 51 -3.58 10.02 3.82
C LEU A 51 -2.99 10.94 2.74
N LEU A 52 -1.79 10.62 2.25
CA LEU A 52 -1.19 11.36 1.14
C LEU A 52 -2.07 11.29 -0.12
N MET A 53 -2.58 10.11 -0.48
CA MET A 53 -3.47 9.98 -1.63
C MET A 53 -4.78 10.75 -1.44
N ASP A 54 -5.37 10.71 -0.24
CA ASP A 54 -6.58 11.49 0.06
C ASP A 54 -6.33 12.99 -0.10
N VAL A 55 -5.20 13.49 0.41
CA VAL A 55 -4.78 14.89 0.23
C VAL A 55 -4.58 15.23 -1.24
N LEU A 56 -3.87 14.40 -2.00
CA LEU A 56 -3.62 14.63 -3.43
C LEU A 56 -4.91 14.64 -4.26
N LEU A 57 -5.84 13.73 -3.97
CA LEU A 57 -7.14 13.69 -4.62
C LEU A 57 -7.95 14.95 -4.31
N ALA A 58 -8.03 15.33 -3.03
CA ALA A 58 -8.74 16.54 -2.60
C ALA A 58 -8.12 17.83 -3.16
N SER A 59 -6.79 17.89 -3.30
CA SER A 59 -6.10 19.07 -3.84
C SER A 59 -6.15 19.17 -5.36
N THR A 60 -6.24 18.04 -6.07
CA THR A 60 -6.25 18.00 -7.54
C THR A 60 -7.66 18.10 -8.11
N PHE A 61 -8.63 17.50 -7.42
CA PHE A 61 -10.03 17.45 -7.81
C PHE A 61 -10.90 18.03 -6.68
N PRO A 62 -10.85 19.35 -6.45
CA PRO A 62 -11.76 19.99 -5.51
C PRO A 62 -13.22 19.80 -5.98
N PRO A 63 -14.19 19.80 -5.04
CA PRO A 63 -15.60 19.55 -5.34
C PRO A 63 -16.22 20.55 -6.34
#